data_AF-A0A060SUJ3-F1
#
_entry.id   AF-A0A060SUJ3-F1
#
_cell.length_a   1.000
_cell.length_b   1.000
_cell.length_c   1.000
_cell.angle_alpha   90.00
_cell.angle_beta   90.00
_cell.angle_gamma   90.00
#
_symmetry.space_group_name_H-M   'P 1'
#
loop_
_entity.id
_entity.type
_entity.pdbx_description
1 polymer ?
#
loop_
_entity_poly.entity_id
_entity_poly.type
_entity_poly.pdbx_seq_one_letter_code
_entity_poly.pdbx_strand_id
1 'polypeptide(L)'
;MPLVPEGNVDIVGSVLGVSTLFLFQFVGNQAPLVGWSTPYGYVLLIVSIALGVALVFWEARVAKEPILLLGIWTRSSFGAMVAVVCLSLMGFGILLWFLFLWNTYVRGYTPTATGATVAPFIVTADTMAVISAILVSCVRVEVMIALGVCAIGIGNILVATMPAHETYWAQVFPTFVIASAGPDLLLTAA
;
A
#
# COMPACT_ATOMS: atom_id res chain seq x y z
N MET A 1 7.24 -22.70 21.62
CA MET A 1 5.97 -22.08 21.18
C MET A 1 4.91 -23.18 21.27
N PRO A 2 4.00 -23.17 22.25
CA PRO A 2 2.95 -24.17 22.27
C PRO A 2 1.96 -23.83 21.15
N LEU A 3 1.73 -24.80 20.27
CA LEU A 3 0.72 -24.76 19.20
C LEU A 3 -0.65 -24.54 19.86
N VAL A 4 -1.35 -23.48 19.45
CA VAL A 4 -2.66 -23.14 19.98
C VAL A 4 -3.65 -24.26 19.63
N PRO A 5 -4.51 -24.72 20.58
CA PRO A 5 -5.41 -25.84 20.36
C PRO A 5 -6.58 -25.42 19.47
N GLU A 6 -6.88 -26.21 18.43
CA GLU A 6 -8.12 -26.24 17.64
C GLU A 6 -8.89 -24.89 17.51
N GLY A 7 -8.31 -23.93 16.78
CA GLY A 7 -8.97 -22.65 16.50
C GLY A 7 -10.11 -22.80 15.50
N ASN A 8 -11.32 -22.39 15.89
CA ASN A 8 -12.44 -22.29 14.95
C ASN A 8 -12.22 -21.06 14.07
N VAL A 9 -12.07 -21.28 12.76
CA VAL A 9 -11.92 -20.20 11.78
C VAL A 9 -13.13 -19.27 11.84
N ASP A 10 -12.92 -17.97 12.08
CA ASP A 10 -13.98 -16.97 11.97
C ASP A 10 -14.28 -16.69 10.48
N ILE A 11 -15.08 -17.58 9.88
CA ILE A 11 -15.52 -17.49 8.49
C ILE A 11 -16.37 -16.22 8.28
N VAL A 12 -17.18 -15.83 9.26
CA VAL A 12 -18.08 -14.67 9.15
C VAL A 12 -17.27 -13.38 9.13
N GLY A 13 -16.35 -13.21 10.08
CA GLY A 13 -15.42 -12.08 10.10
C GLY A 13 -14.57 -12.01 8.83
N SER A 14 -14.06 -13.17 8.37
CA SER A 14 -13.29 -13.25 7.13
C SER A 14 -14.07 -12.78 5.90
N VAL A 15 -15.32 -13.26 5.72
CA VAL A 15 -16.18 -12.87 4.60
C VAL A 15 -16.53 -11.39 4.66
N LEU A 16 -16.86 -10.87 5.85
CA LEU A 16 -17.16 -9.44 6.04
C LEU A 16 -15.94 -8.57 5.72
N GLY A 17 -14.75 -8.94 6.19
CA GLY A 17 -13.50 -8.21 5.95
C GLY A 17 -13.11 -8.20 4.49
N VAL A 18 -13.08 -9.37 3.84
CA VAL A 18 -12.74 -9.49 2.41
C VAL A 18 -13.74 -8.71 1.56
N SER A 19 -15.05 -8.85 1.83
CA SER A 19 -16.09 -8.15 1.08
C SER A 19 -16.00 -6.63 1.25
N THR A 20 -15.71 -6.14 2.46
CA THR A 20 -15.53 -4.72 2.76
C THR A 20 -14.40 -4.12 1.93
N LEU A 21 -13.21 -4.74 2.00
CA LEU A 21 -12.01 -4.26 1.30
C LEU A 21 -12.16 -4.38 -0.21
N PHE A 22 -12.74 -5.48 -0.70
CA PHE A 22 -12.99 -5.69 -2.12
C PHE A 22 -13.91 -4.61 -2.70
N LEU A 23 -15.07 -4.36 -2.08
CA LEU A 23 -16.01 -3.37 -2.57
C LEU A 23 -15.44 -1.96 -2.53
N PHE A 24 -14.70 -1.62 -1.47
CA PHE A 24 -14.02 -0.34 -1.36
C PHE A 24 -13.03 -0.13 -2.52
N GLN A 25 -12.17 -1.13 -2.76
CA GLN A 25 -11.19 -1.09 -3.83
C GLN A 25 -11.84 -1.07 -5.23
N PHE A 26 -12.94 -1.81 -5.40
CA PHE A 26 -13.68 -1.88 -6.66
C PHE A 26 -14.23 -0.50 -7.06
N VAL A 27 -14.88 0.22 -6.15
CA VAL A 27 -15.41 1.57 -6.44
C VAL A 27 -14.28 2.51 -6.85
N GLY A 28 -13.15 2.49 -6.13
CA GLY A 28 -11.99 3.32 -6.44
C GLY A 28 -11.39 3.05 -7.82
N ASN A 29 -11.28 1.78 -8.22
CA ASN A 29 -10.74 1.40 -9.54
C ASN A 29 -11.73 1.64 -10.69
N GLN A 30 -13.03 1.61 -10.42
CA GLN A 30 -14.06 1.88 -11.44
C GLN A 30 -14.28 3.37 -11.66
N ALA A 31 -14.01 4.21 -10.65
CA ALA A 31 -14.25 5.65 -10.75
C ALA A 31 -13.58 6.33 -11.98
N PRO A 32 -12.35 5.99 -12.41
CA PRO A 32 -11.76 6.52 -13.64
C PRO A 32 -12.44 6.06 -14.93
N LEU A 33 -13.09 4.89 -14.94
CA LEU A 33 -13.73 4.31 -16.14
C LEU A 33 -15.16 4.83 -16.35
N VAL A 34 -15.95 4.86 -15.28
CA VAL A 34 -17.39 5.19 -15.35
C VAL A 34 -17.72 6.58 -14.82
N GLY A 35 -16.76 7.24 -14.16
CA GLY A 35 -16.98 8.50 -13.46
C GLY A 35 -17.72 8.34 -12.13
N TRP A 36 -17.48 9.28 -11.21
CA TRP A 36 -18.11 9.32 -9.89
C TRP A 36 -19.61 9.57 -9.93
N SER A 37 -20.14 10.11 -11.03
CA SER A 37 -21.57 10.44 -11.18
C SER A 37 -22.49 9.21 -11.28
N THR A 38 -21.93 8.00 -11.33
CA THR A 38 -22.70 6.77 -11.41
C THR A 38 -23.34 6.40 -10.06
N PRO A 39 -24.67 6.20 -9.99
CA PRO A 39 -25.36 5.91 -8.74
C PRO A 39 -24.84 4.67 -8.01
N TYR A 40 -24.44 3.64 -8.76
CA TYR A 40 -23.96 2.39 -8.16
C TYR A 40 -22.64 2.57 -7.40
N GLY A 41 -21.79 3.54 -7.79
CA GLY A 41 -20.54 3.82 -7.09
C GLY A 41 -20.78 4.27 -5.65
N TYR A 42 -21.73 5.19 -5.44
CA TYR A 42 -22.13 5.65 -4.11
C TYR A 42 -22.77 4.53 -3.29
N VAL A 43 -23.64 3.73 -3.91
CA VAL A 43 -24.31 2.61 -3.23
C VAL A 43 -23.29 1.58 -2.75
N LEU A 44 -22.37 1.15 -3.62
CA LEU A 44 -21.34 0.16 -3.25
C LEU A 44 -20.38 0.70 -2.18
N LEU A 45 -20.09 2.00 -2.19
CA LEU A 45 -19.25 2.64 -1.17
C LEU A 45 -19.96 2.64 0.19
N ILE A 46 -21.25 2.99 0.23
CA ILE A 46 -22.06 2.92 1.46
C ILE A 46 -22.15 1.49 1.97
N VAL A 47 -22.38 0.51 1.08
CA VAL A 47 -22.42 -0.92 1.42
C VAL A 47 -21.08 -1.38 2.00
N SER A 48 -19.97 -1.00 1.38
CA SER A 48 -18.63 -1.31 1.90
C SER A 48 -18.43 -0.75 3.32
N ILE A 49 -18.79 0.51 3.56
CA ILE A 49 -18.70 1.11 4.91
C ILE A 49 -19.61 0.36 5.89
N ALA A 50 -20.84 0.02 5.49
CA ALA A 50 -21.77 -0.71 6.34
C ALA A 50 -21.24 -2.11 6.71
N LEU A 51 -20.63 -2.84 5.77
CA LEU A 51 -19.97 -4.12 6.03
C LEU A 51 -18.76 -3.96 6.95
N GLY A 52 -17.99 -2.88 6.79
CA GLY A 52 -16.86 -2.57 7.69
C GLY A 52 -17.31 -2.28 9.12
N VAL A 53 -18.41 -1.54 9.30
CA VAL A 53 -19.01 -1.32 10.63
C VAL A 53 -19.54 -2.63 11.20
N ALA A 54 -20.19 -3.46 10.38
CA ALA A 54 -20.67 -4.77 10.78
C ALA A 54 -19.51 -5.69 11.21
N LEU A 55 -18.37 -5.65 10.52
CA LEU A 55 -17.14 -6.36 10.90
C LEU A 55 -16.64 -5.90 12.27
N VAL A 56 -16.49 -4.59 12.48
CA VAL A 56 -16.02 -4.06 13.77
C VAL A 56 -16.98 -4.45 14.91
N PHE A 57 -18.29 -4.43 14.66
CA PHE A 57 -19.27 -4.88 15.64
C PHE A 57 -19.18 -6.38 15.92
N TRP A 58 -19.02 -7.20 14.88
CA TRP A 58 -18.86 -8.65 14.99
C TRP A 58 -17.62 -9.02 15.81
N GLU A 59 -16.48 -8.43 15.46
CA GLU A 59 -15.18 -8.63 16.13
C GLU A 59 -15.20 -8.13 17.58
N ALA A 60 -15.88 -7.02 17.87
CA ALA A 60 -15.92 -6.44 19.21
C ALA A 60 -16.88 -7.15 20.18
N ARG A 61 -17.94 -7.80 19.68
CA ARG A 61 -19.07 -8.28 20.51
C ARG A 61 -19.35 -9.77 20.41
N VAL A 62 -19.01 -10.41 19.29
CA VAL A 62 -19.52 -11.75 18.95
C VAL A 62 -18.40 -12.76 18.71
N ALA A 63 -17.26 -12.34 18.14
CA ALA A 63 -16.14 -13.22 17.83
C ALA A 63 -15.55 -13.85 19.11
N LYS A 64 -15.42 -15.18 19.11
CA LYS A 64 -14.75 -15.94 20.18
C LYS A 64 -13.23 -15.88 20.07
N GLU A 65 -12.73 -15.81 18.83
CA GLU A 65 -11.32 -15.63 18.47
C GLU A 65 -11.25 -14.47 17.47
N PRO A 66 -11.17 -13.22 17.94
CA PRO A 66 -11.18 -12.06 17.07
C PRO A 66 -9.94 -12.03 16.16
N ILE A 67 -10.18 -11.86 14.85
CA ILE A 67 -9.14 -11.65 13.85
C ILE A 67 -8.47 -10.29 14.09
N LEU A 68 -9.25 -9.29 14.52
CA LEU A 68 -8.77 -7.97 14.84
C LEU A 68 -8.46 -7.87 16.34
N LEU A 69 -7.17 -7.82 16.68
CA LEU A 69 -6.69 -7.50 18.03
C LEU A 69 -6.96 -6.03 18.36
N LEU A 70 -8.23 -5.69 18.65
CA LEU A 70 -8.69 -4.33 18.93
C LEU A 70 -7.94 -3.69 20.12
N GLY A 71 -7.35 -4.49 21.02
CA GLY A 71 -6.51 -4.03 22.13
C GLY A 71 -5.18 -3.38 21.72
N ILE A 72 -4.72 -3.54 20.47
CA ILE A 72 -3.50 -2.89 19.99
C ILE A 72 -3.73 -1.37 19.78
N TRP A 73 -4.95 -0.99 19.38
CA TRP A 73 -5.34 0.41 19.18
C TRP A 73 -5.34 1.26 20.45
N THR A 74 -5.37 0.63 21.63
CA THR A 74 -5.25 1.31 22.92
C THR A 74 -3.85 1.90 23.17
N ARG A 75 -2.83 1.51 22.40
CA ARG A 75 -1.49 2.11 22.47
C ARG A 75 -1.45 3.41 21.67
N SER A 76 -1.07 4.52 22.30
CA SER A 76 -1.08 5.85 21.64
C SER A 76 -0.15 5.93 20.42
N SER A 77 0.91 5.12 20.37
CA SER A 77 1.85 5.09 19.25
C SER A 77 1.34 4.31 18.02
N PHE A 78 0.41 3.36 18.22
CA PHE A 78 0.00 2.46 17.14
C PHE A 78 -0.76 3.20 16.03
N GLY A 79 -1.73 4.05 16.38
CA GLY A 79 -2.48 4.84 15.40
C GLY A 79 -1.58 5.76 14.58
N ALA A 80 -0.56 6.37 15.21
CA ALA A 80 0.41 7.22 14.52
C ALA A 80 1.30 6.41 13.56
N MET A 81 1.75 5.21 13.96
CA MET A 81 2.53 4.33 13.08
C MET A 81 1.73 3.88 11.86
N VAL A 82 0.48 3.45 12.06
CA VAL A 82 -0.42 3.08 10.96
C VAL A 82 -0.64 4.26 10.00
N ALA A 83 -0.88 5.46 10.52
CA ALA A 83 -1.03 6.66 9.69
C ALA A 83 0.21 6.95 8.85
N VAL A 84 1.41 6.84 9.43
CA VAL A 84 2.68 7.03 8.71
C VAL A 84 2.85 6.00 7.59
N VAL A 85 2.60 4.72 7.87
CA VAL A 85 2.68 3.64 6.87
C VAL A 85 1.67 3.88 5.74
N CYS A 86 0.40 4.19 6.08
CA CYS A 86 -0.64 4.48 5.10
C CYS A 86 -0.28 5.67 4.21
N LEU A 87 0.14 6.79 4.79
CA LEU A 87 0.54 7.99 4.04
C LEU A 87 1.75 7.73 3.15
N SER A 88 2.69 6.91 3.60
CA SER A 88 3.88 6.56 2.83
C SER A 88 3.52 5.68 1.63
N LEU A 89 2.68 4.66 1.82
CA LEU A 89 2.18 3.82 0.71
C LEU A 89 1.34 4.63 -0.28
N MET A 90 0.55 5.60 0.19
CA MET A 90 -0.14 6.55 -0.68
C MET A 90 0.85 7.39 -1.50
N GLY A 91 1.90 7.93 -0.86
CA GLY A 91 2.96 8.67 -1.54
C GLY A 91 3.70 7.83 -2.60
N PHE A 92 3.89 6.55 -2.35
CA PHE A 92 4.44 5.61 -3.33
C PHE A 92 3.47 5.39 -4.51
N GLY A 93 2.17 5.23 -4.25
CA GLY A 93 1.16 5.12 -5.31
C GLY A 93 1.10 6.37 -6.21
N ILE A 94 1.18 7.55 -5.61
CA ILE A 94 1.23 8.85 -6.34
C ILE A 94 2.48 8.92 -7.22
N LEU A 95 3.64 8.52 -6.70
CA LEU A 95 4.91 8.48 -7.45
C LEU A 95 4.75 7.65 -8.73
N LEU A 96 4.24 6.42 -8.62
CA LEU A 96 4.02 5.56 -9.79
C LEU A 96 3.07 6.21 -10.78
N TRP A 97 1.92 6.68 -10.29
CA TRP A 97 0.89 7.30 -11.13
C TRP A 97 1.42 8.48 -11.94
N PHE A 98 2.08 9.44 -11.28
CA PHE A 98 2.66 10.61 -11.95
C PHE A 98 3.72 10.23 -12.96
N LEU A 99 4.55 9.23 -12.66
CA LEU A 99 5.61 8.83 -13.58
C LEU A 99 5.05 8.17 -14.85
N PHE A 100 4.00 7.35 -14.72
CA PHE A 100 3.26 6.81 -15.86
C PHE A 100 2.61 7.90 -16.71
N LEU A 101 1.95 8.87 -16.07
CA LEU A 101 1.36 10.03 -16.75
C LEU A 101 2.43 10.86 -17.47
N TRP A 102 3.55 11.14 -16.80
CA TRP A 102 4.64 11.94 -17.36
C TRP A 102 5.25 11.26 -18.60
N ASN A 103 5.56 9.97 -18.50
CA ASN A 103 6.13 9.23 -19.63
C ASN A 103 5.15 9.19 -20.81
N THR A 104 3.85 9.02 -20.56
CA THR A 104 2.84 8.90 -21.62
C THR A 104 2.48 10.25 -22.25
N TYR A 105 2.14 11.26 -21.43
CA TYR A 105 1.58 12.54 -21.91
C TYR A 105 2.64 13.61 -22.16
N VAL A 106 3.74 13.62 -21.40
CA VAL A 106 4.80 14.64 -21.54
C VAL A 106 5.92 14.15 -22.45
N ARG A 107 6.38 12.91 -22.26
CA ARG A 107 7.45 12.32 -23.09
C ARG A 107 6.97 11.59 -24.33
N GLY A 108 5.66 11.37 -24.46
CA GLY A 108 5.06 10.71 -25.63
C GLY A 108 5.50 9.24 -25.79
N TYR A 109 5.90 8.57 -24.71
CA TYR A 109 6.30 7.17 -24.77
C TYR A 109 5.09 6.30 -25.13
N THR A 110 5.32 5.25 -25.92
CA THR A 110 4.31 4.22 -26.17
C THR A 110 3.98 3.49 -24.85
N PRO A 111 2.78 2.91 -24.71
CA PRO A 111 2.43 2.15 -23.50
C PRO A 111 3.43 1.03 -23.18
N THR A 112 3.98 0.38 -24.21
CA THR A 112 5.01 -0.65 -24.08
C THR A 112 6.33 -0.09 -23.56
N ALA A 113 6.75 1.09 -24.04
CA ALA A 113 7.95 1.76 -23.56
C ALA A 113 7.77 2.24 -22.11
N THR A 114 6.61 2.80 -21.77
CA THR A 114 6.30 3.21 -20.38
C THR A 114 6.31 1.99 -19.45
N GLY A 115 5.74 0.85 -19.85
CA GLY A 115 5.83 -0.38 -19.05
C GLY A 115 7.28 -0.86 -18.86
N ALA A 116 8.12 -0.77 -19.89
CA ALA A 116 9.53 -1.14 -19.80
C ALA A 116 10.33 -0.28 -18.80
N THR A 117 9.93 0.98 -18.57
CA THR A 117 10.61 1.84 -17.59
C THR A 117 10.53 1.33 -16.15
N VAL A 118 9.52 0.50 -15.84
CA VAL A 118 9.28 -0.08 -14.51
C VAL A 118 10.07 -1.37 -14.30
N ALA A 119 10.68 -1.95 -15.33
CA ALA A 119 11.40 -3.22 -15.19
C ALA A 119 12.47 -3.21 -14.07
N PRO A 120 13.27 -2.15 -13.89
CA PRO A 120 14.23 -2.10 -12.78
C PRO A 120 13.58 -2.09 -11.41
N PHE A 121 12.42 -1.44 -11.28
CA PHE A 121 11.67 -1.44 -10.02
C PHE A 121 11.29 -2.85 -9.58
N ILE A 122 10.86 -3.71 -10.52
CA ILE A 122 10.48 -5.10 -10.20
C ILE A 122 11.69 -5.85 -9.64
N VAL A 123 12.84 -5.78 -10.33
CA VAL A 123 14.07 -6.45 -9.90
C VAL A 123 14.56 -5.93 -8.55
N THR A 124 14.50 -4.63 -8.32
CA THR A 124 14.97 -4.04 -7.06
C THR A 124 13.99 -4.26 -5.91
N ALA A 125 12.68 -4.27 -6.16
CA ALA A 125 11.66 -4.64 -5.17
C ALA A 125 11.82 -6.11 -4.74
N ASP A 126 11.94 -7.04 -5.69
CA ASP A 126 12.11 -8.46 -5.36
C ASP A 126 13.37 -8.70 -4.51
N THR A 127 14.46 -8.01 -4.86
CA THR A 127 15.71 -8.07 -4.08
C THR A 127 15.52 -7.46 -2.69
N MET A 128 14.81 -6.34 -2.60
CA MET A 128 14.65 -5.62 -1.34
C MET A 128 13.64 -6.28 -0.40
N ALA A 129 12.67 -7.03 -0.93
CA ALA A 129 11.79 -7.91 -0.16
C ALA A 129 12.58 -9.03 0.57
N VAL A 130 13.58 -9.61 -0.08
CA VAL A 130 14.47 -10.59 0.57
C VAL A 130 15.32 -9.92 1.64
N ILE A 131 15.88 -8.73 1.33
CA ILE A 131 16.70 -7.97 2.28
C ILE A 131 15.87 -7.55 3.50
N SER A 132 14.65 -7.05 3.31
CA SER A 132 13.77 -6.62 4.39
C SER A 132 13.39 -7.79 5.30
N ALA A 133 13.11 -8.96 4.72
CA ALA A 133 12.81 -10.19 5.46
C ALA A 133 13.99 -10.66 6.34
N ILE A 134 15.24 -10.39 5.93
CA ILE A 134 16.41 -10.65 6.78
C ILE A 134 16.54 -9.54 7.84
N LEU A 135 16.37 -8.27 7.43
CA LEU A 135 16.55 -7.10 8.30
C LEU A 135 15.60 -7.07 9.49
N VAL A 136 14.38 -7.58 9.35
CA VAL A 136 13.38 -7.62 10.43
C VAL A 136 13.87 -8.37 11.67
N SER A 137 14.77 -9.34 11.49
CA SER A 137 15.34 -10.11 12.60
C SER A 137 16.51 -9.38 13.31
N CYS A 138 17.07 -8.35 12.67
CA CYS A 138 18.31 -7.70 13.08
C CYS A 138 18.13 -6.21 13.44
N VAL A 139 17.07 -5.57 12.97
CA VAL A 139 16.86 -4.12 13.05
C VAL A 139 15.54 -3.79 13.76
N ARG A 140 15.55 -2.69 14.51
CA ARG A 140 14.36 -2.18 15.21
C ARG A 140 13.30 -1.71 14.20
N VAL A 141 12.03 -2.02 14.46
CA VAL A 141 10.87 -1.68 13.63
C VAL A 141 10.83 -0.19 13.29
N GLU A 142 11.11 0.69 14.26
CA GLU A 142 11.06 2.14 14.05
C GLU A 142 12.10 2.61 13.02
N VAL A 143 13.26 1.96 12.97
CA VAL A 143 14.32 2.28 12.00
C VAL A 143 13.93 1.81 10.61
N MET A 144 13.32 0.63 10.48
CA MET A 144 12.84 0.12 9.19
C MET A 144 11.77 1.04 8.60
N ILE A 145 10.80 1.47 9.42
CA ILE A 145 9.76 2.42 9.01
C ILE A 145 10.40 3.75 8.59
N ALA A 146 11.32 4.31 9.39
CA ALA A 146 11.98 5.57 9.06
C ALA A 146 12.75 5.49 7.72
N LEU A 147 13.48 4.39 7.48
CA LEU A 147 14.18 4.16 6.21
C LEU A 147 13.21 4.07 5.03
N GLY A 148 12.10 3.35 5.18
CA GLY A 148 11.09 3.23 4.14
C GLY A 148 10.43 4.56 3.79
N VAL A 149 10.06 5.36 4.79
CA VAL A 149 9.51 6.72 4.62
C VAL A 149 10.51 7.62 3.88
N CYS A 150 11.78 7.62 4.30
CA CYS A 150 12.84 8.40 3.66
C CYS A 150 13.05 7.99 2.20
N ALA A 151 13.06 6.69 1.90
CA ALA A 151 13.21 6.19 0.55
C ALA A 151 12.08 6.67 -0.38
N ILE A 152 10.83 6.60 0.08
CA ILE A 152 9.66 7.10 -0.68
C ILE A 152 9.71 8.63 -0.82
N GLY A 153 10.11 9.35 0.23
CA GLY A 153 10.27 10.79 0.19
C GLY A 153 11.32 11.24 -0.83
N ILE A 154 12.50 10.60 -0.84
CA ILE A 154 13.57 10.87 -1.82
C ILE A 154 13.09 10.56 -3.23
N GLY A 155 12.40 9.43 -3.44
CA GLY A 155 11.82 9.09 -4.74
C GLY A 155 10.83 10.14 -5.23
N ASN A 156 9.94 10.63 -4.36
CA ASN A 156 9.00 11.69 -4.71
C ASN A 156 9.70 13.01 -5.05
N ILE A 157 10.76 13.39 -4.33
CA ILE A 157 11.55 14.60 -4.62
C ILE A 157 12.25 14.49 -5.98
N LEU A 158 12.80 13.31 -6.30
CA LEU A 158 13.44 13.08 -7.60
C LEU A 158 12.45 13.22 -8.76
N VAL A 159 11.24 12.65 -8.62
CA VAL A 159 10.18 12.80 -9.63
C VAL A 159 9.70 14.24 -9.72
N ALA A 160 9.55 14.93 -8.59
CA ALA A 160 9.08 16.32 -8.53
C ALA A 160 10.06 17.31 -9.18
N THR A 161 11.36 17.00 -9.17
CA THR A 161 12.41 17.84 -9.76
C THR A 161 12.77 17.44 -11.19
N MET A 162 11.99 16.54 -11.81
CA MET A 162 12.35 15.93 -13.08
C MET A 162 12.11 16.84 -14.30
N PRO A 163 13.14 17.13 -15.12
CA PRO A 163 12.97 17.87 -16.37
C PRO A 163 12.15 17.10 -17.42
N ALA A 164 11.46 17.84 -18.29
CA ALA A 164 10.65 17.27 -19.36
C ALA A 164 11.46 16.38 -20.32
N HIS A 165 12.64 16.85 -20.75
CA HIS A 165 13.49 16.18 -21.74
C HIS A 165 14.78 15.61 -21.14
N GLU A 166 14.66 14.88 -20.04
CA GLU A 166 15.81 14.23 -19.40
C GLU A 166 16.00 12.77 -19.83
N THR A 167 17.24 12.27 -19.68
CA THR A 167 17.56 10.87 -19.95
C THR A 167 17.01 9.97 -18.83
N TYR A 168 16.44 8.83 -19.21
CA TYR A 168 15.88 7.84 -18.29
C TYR A 168 16.82 7.48 -17.11
N TRP A 169 18.11 7.36 -17.42
CA TRP A 169 19.14 6.95 -16.47
C TRP A 169 19.48 7.99 -15.40
N ALA A 170 19.20 9.28 -15.65
CA ALA A 170 19.59 10.35 -14.74
C ALA A 170 18.72 10.42 -13.49
N GLN A 171 17.39 10.31 -13.64
CA GLN A 171 16.46 10.46 -12.52
C GLN A 171 15.43 9.34 -12.40
N VAL A 172 14.92 8.77 -13.50
CA VAL A 172 13.88 7.74 -13.43
C VAL A 172 14.44 6.43 -12.87
N PHE A 173 15.60 5.99 -13.36
CA PHE A 173 16.25 4.77 -12.86
C PHE A 173 16.60 4.85 -11.36
N PRO A 174 17.32 5.89 -10.87
CA PRO A 174 17.59 6.03 -9.44
C PRO A 174 16.33 6.13 -8.58
N THR A 175 15.29 6.81 -9.10
CA THR A 175 13.99 6.88 -8.41
C THR A 175 13.43 5.49 -8.16
N PHE A 176 13.41 4.62 -9.17
CA PHE A 176 12.87 3.27 -9.00
C PHE A 176 13.70 2.41 -8.06
N VAL A 177 15.02 2.48 -8.14
CA VAL A 177 15.93 1.74 -7.25
C VAL A 177 15.77 2.16 -5.79
N ILE A 178 15.63 3.47 -5.53
CA ILE A 178 15.49 3.99 -4.17
C ILE A 178 14.07 3.76 -3.66
N ALA A 179 13.06 4.10 -4.45
CA ALA A 179 11.66 4.03 -4.03
C ALA A 179 11.17 2.59 -3.83
N SER A 180 11.78 1.57 -4.46
CA SER A 180 11.40 0.17 -4.26
C SER A 180 11.65 -0.31 -2.83
N ALA A 181 12.64 0.23 -2.12
CA ALA A 181 12.89 -0.14 -0.73
C ALA A 181 11.78 0.32 0.23
N GLY A 182 11.01 1.34 -0.15
CA GLY A 182 9.97 1.93 0.67
C GLY A 182 8.89 0.94 1.10
N PRO A 183 8.10 0.40 0.15
CA PRO A 183 7.01 -0.52 0.43
C PRO A 183 7.48 -1.76 1.21
N ASP A 184 8.57 -2.39 0.79
CA ASP A 184 9.05 -3.65 1.40
C ASP A 184 9.46 -3.46 2.86
N LEU A 185 10.19 -2.38 3.17
CA LEU A 185 10.60 -2.06 4.54
C LEU A 185 9.40 -1.72 5.43
N LEU A 186 8.39 -1.04 4.90
CA LEU A 186 7.18 -0.67 5.65
C LEU A 186 6.29 -1.89 5.91
N LEU A 187 6.08 -2.74 4.90
CA LEU A 187 5.25 -3.95 5.00
C LEU A 187 5.88 -5.01 5.89
N THR A 188 7.21 -5.18 5.85
CA THR A 188 7.89 -6.18 6.69
C THR A 188 7.93 -5.75 8.16
N ALA A 189 7.91 -4.43 8.42
CA ALA A 189 7.96 -3.87 9.77
C ALA A 189 6.58 -3.77 10.44
N ALA A 190 5.49 -3.83 9.67
CA ALA A 190 4.11 -3.72 10.13
C ALA A 190 3.52 -5.08 10.51
#